data_AF-A0A192H011-F1
#
_entry.id   AF-A0A192H011-F1
#
_cell.length_a   1.000
_cell.length_b   1.000
_cell.length_c   1.000
_cell.angle_alpha   90.00
_cell.angle_beta   90.00
_cell.angle_gamma   90.00
#
_symmetry.space_group_name_H-M   'P 1'
#
loop_
_entity.id
_entity.type
_entity.pdbx_description
1 polymer ?
#
loop_
_entity_poly.entity_id
_entity_poly.type
_entity_poly.pdbx_seq_one_letter_code
_entity_poly.pdbx_strand_id
1 'polypeptide(L)' 'MKEINVTEAKAHLNRYVRDLDQAGSYLLVRNNRTGAALLLISASQWQAQLESFLPEEMEATNYAE' A
#
# COMPACT_ATOMS: atom_id res chain seq x y z
N MET A 1 -5.25 11.66 0.87
CA MET A 1 -3.97 11.01 0.50
C MET A 1 -2.85 12.03 0.66
N LYS A 2 -1.86 11.74 1.49
CA LYS A 2 -0.68 12.62 1.67
C LYS A 2 0.32 12.35 0.55
N GLU A 3 0.95 13.40 0.02
CA GLU A 3 2.04 13.28 -0.96
C GLU A 3 3.33 13.83 -0.35
N ILE A 4 4.44 13.11 -0.53
CA ILE A 4 5.78 13.53 -0.11
C ILE A 4 6.79 13.30 -1.24
N ASN A 5 7.92 13.99 -1.19
CA ASN A 5 9.00 13.74 -2.13
C ASN A 5 9.87 12.54 -1.69
N VAL A 6 10.64 11.98 -2.63
CA VAL A 6 11.48 10.80 -2.38
C VAL A 6 12.56 11.03 -1.31
N THR A 7 13.03 12.26 -1.13
CA THR A 7 14.05 12.60 -0.11
C THR A 7 13.46 12.50 1.29
N GLU A 8 12.28 13.07 1.49
CA GLU A 8 11.54 12.98 2.75
C GLU A 8 11.14 11.52 3.06
N ALA A 9 10.69 10.78 2.05
CA ALA A 9 10.35 9.37 2.20
C ALA A 9 11.55 8.55 2.69
N LYS A 10 12.74 8.76 2.12
CA LYS A 10 13.96 8.07 2.54
C LYS A 10 14.37 8.41 3.97
N ALA A 11 14.24 9.68 4.38
CA ALA A 11 14.62 10.12 5.71
C ALA A 11 13.74 9.54 6.82
N HIS A 12 12.46 9.26 6.51
CA HIS A 12 11.45 8.94 7.52
C HIS A 12 10.62 7.69 7.21
N LEU A 13 11.12 6.78 6.35
CA LEU A 13 10.36 5.63 5.86
C LEU A 13 9.76 4.79 7.00
N ASN A 14 10.54 4.47 8.03
CA ASN A 14 10.08 3.65 9.15
C ASN A 14 8.93 4.30 9.93
N ARG A 15 8.93 5.63 10.08
CA ARG A 15 7.82 6.34 10.71
C ARG A 15 6.57 6.21 9.84
N TYR A 16 6.71 6.45 8.54
CA TYR A 16 5.61 6.37 7.61
C TYR A 16 5.00 4.98 7.51
N VAL A 17 5.80 3.91 7.51
CA VAL A 17 5.27 2.54 7.52
C VAL A 17 4.43 2.29 8.78
N ARG A 18 4.89 2.69 9.97
CA ARG A 18 4.12 2.54 11.21
C ARG A 18 2.83 3.35 11.21
N ASP A 19 2.88 4.57 10.70
CA ASP A 19 1.69 5.42 10.57
C ASP A 19 0.66 4.78 9.62
N LEU A 20 1.12 4.19 8.50
CA LEU A 20 0.27 3.51 7.53
C LEU A 20 -0.37 2.25 8.11
N ASP A 21 0.38 1.46 8.87
CA ASP A 21 -0.14 0.26 9.55
C ASP A 21 -1.21 0.60 10.60
N GLN A 22 -1.11 1.74 11.28
CA GLN A 22 -2.08 2.17 12.29
C GLN A 22 -3.31 2.86 11.69
N ALA A 23 -3.11 3.71 10.69
CA ALA A 23 -4.17 4.57 10.17
C ALA A 23 -4.95 3.96 8.99
N GLY A 24 -4.44 2.91 8.35
CA GLY A 24 -5.04 2.36 7.13
C GLY A 24 -5.13 3.39 6.00
N SER A 25 -4.10 4.22 5.86
CA SER A 25 -4.03 5.31 4.89
C SER A 25 -3.08 4.97 3.73
N TYR A 26 -3.04 5.83 2.73
CA TYR A 26 -2.11 5.78 1.60
C TYR A 26 -1.15 6.97 1.63
N LEU A 27 0.08 6.75 1.18
CA LEU A 27 1.10 7.78 1.03
C LEU A 27 1.68 7.73 -0.38
N LEU A 28 1.53 8.82 -1.14
CA LEU A 28 2.12 8.97 -2.46
C LEU A 28 3.54 9.53 -2.31
N VAL A 29 4.53 8.85 -2.88
CA VAL A 29 5.92 9.29 -2.91
C VAL A 29 6.29 9.67 -4.33
N ARG A 30 6.63 10.95 -4.55
CA ARG A 30 7.02 11.45 -5.87
C ARG A 30 8.52 11.72 -5.95
N ASN A 31 9.14 11.25 -7.02
CA ASN A 31 10.47 11.67 -7.41
C ASN A 31 10.35 12.90 -8.32
N ASN A 32 10.52 14.09 -7.74
CA ASN A 32 10.37 15.35 -8.49
C ASN A 32 11.38 15.52 -9.64
N ARG A 33 12.50 14.78 -9.62
CA ARG A 33 13.50 14.82 -10.70
C ARG A 33 13.06 14.05 -11.93
N THR A 34 12.38 12.91 -11.75
CA THR A 34 11.99 12.02 -12.85
C THR A 34 10.49 12.05 -13.14
N GLY A 35 9.69 12.70 -12.30
CA GLY A 35 8.22 12.69 -12.34
C GLY A 35 7.58 11.39 -11.87
N ALA A 36 8.36 10.32 -11.68
CA ALA A 36 7.88 9.01 -11.25
C ALA A 36 7.26 9.08 -9.84
N ALA A 37 6.23 8.27 -9.61
CA ALA A 37 5.57 8.18 -8.31
C ALA A 37 5.38 6.72 -7.89
N LEU A 38 5.38 6.51 -6.57
CA LEU A 38 5.17 5.22 -5.92
C LEU A 38 4.09 5.40 -4.86
N LEU A 39 3.21 4.42 -4.72
CA LEU A 39 2.21 4.39 -3.66
C LEU A 39 2.71 3.48 -2.53
N LEU A 40 2.75 4.01 -1.31
CA LEU A 40 2.96 3.24 -0.09
C LEU A 40 1.60 2.98 0.57
N ILE A 41 1.39 1.72 0.92
CA ILE A 41 0.18 1.17 1.56
C ILE A 41 0.62 0.06 2.51
N SER A 42 -0.11 -0.16 3.61
CA SER A 42 0.14 -1.32 4.45
C SER A 42 -0.23 -2.63 3.73
N ALA A 43 0.50 -3.70 4.02
CA ALA A 43 0.28 -4.99 3.37
C ALA A 43 -1.12 -5.55 3.66
N SER A 44 -1.61 -5.40 4.90
CA SER A 44 -2.95 -5.84 5.30
C SER A 44 -4.05 -5.10 4.54
N GLN A 45 -3.90 -3.80 4.33
CA GLN A 45 -4.86 -3.02 3.55
C GLN A 45 -4.82 -3.39 2.08
N TRP A 46 -3.63 -3.58 1.51
CA TRP A 46 -3.49 -4.06 0.14
C TRP A 46 -4.15 -5.42 -0.06
N GLN A 47 -3.93 -6.34 0.89
CA GLN A 47 -4.54 -7.66 0.87
C GLN A 47 -6.07 -7.58 0.94
N ALA A 48 -6.64 -6.81 1.87
CA ALA A 48 -8.09 -6.65 1.97
C ALA A 48 -8.70 -6.03 0.69
N GLN A 49 -7.99 -5.10 0.05
CA GLN A 49 -8.41 -4.56 -1.24
C GLN A 49 -8.35 -5.61 -2.34
N LEU A 50 -7.26 -6.38 -2.41
CA LEU A 50 -7.14 -7.48 -3.37
C LEU A 50 -8.27 -8.50 -3.22
N GLU A 51 -8.57 -8.91 -1.99
CA GLU A 51 -9.66 -9.83 -1.68
C GLU A 51 -11.01 -9.27 -2.17
N SER A 52 -11.25 -7.97 -2.05
CA SER A 52 -12.47 -7.34 -2.57
C SER A 52 -12.59 -7.30 -4.11
N PHE A 53 -11.46 -7.44 -4.82
CA PHE A 53 -11.44 -7.53 -6.28
C PHE A 53 -11.51 -8.97 -6.79
N LEU A 54 -11.30 -9.95 -5.92
CA LEU A 54 -11.48 -11.34 -6.28
C LEU A 54 -12.99 -11.65 -6.33
N PRO A 55 -13.47 -12.32 -7.38
CA PRO A 55 -14.85 -12.77 -7.44
C PRO A 55 -15.15 -13.71 -6.26
N GLU A 56 -16.32 -13.61 -5.64
CA GLU A 56 -16.80 -14.50 -4.56
C GLU A 56 -16.70 -15.99 -4.95
N GLU A 57 -16.67 -16.29 -6.25
CA GLU A 57 -16.59 -17.64 -6.83
C GLU A 57 -15.25 -18.35 -6.62
N MET A 58 -14.23 -17.66 -6.10
CA MET A 58 -12.93 -18.26 -5.78
C MET A 58 -12.85 -18.92 -4.39
N GLU A 59 -13.88 -18.81 -3.54
CA GLU A 59 -13.87 -19.40 -2.20
C GLU A 59 -14.13 -20.93 -2.16
N ALA A 60 -14.62 -21.54 -3.24
CA ALA A 60 -15.11 -22.93 -3.20
C ALA A 60 -14.24 -24.00 -3.89
N THR A 61 -13.08 -23.64 -4.44
CA THR A 61 -12.18 -24.61 -5.08
C THR A 61 -10.76 -24.36 -4.61
N ASN A 62 -10.37 -25.03 -3.52
CA ASN A 62 -9.04 -25.65 -3.31
C ASN A 62 -8.69 -25.78 -1.81
N TYR A 63 -9.38 -26.67 -1.09
CA TYR A 63 -8.82 -27.36 0.09
C TYR A 63 -9.43 -28.77 0.25
N ALA A 64 -9.73 -29.45 -0.85
CA ALA A 64 -10.10 -30.86 -0.85
C ALA A 64 -9.45 -31.56 -2.04
N GLU A 65 -8.17 -31.93 -1.87
CA GLU A 65 -7.55 -33.16 -2.39
C GLU A 65 -6.17 -33.35 -1.76
#